data_AF-A0A1J5D2B8-F1
#
_entry.id   AF-A0A1J5D2B8-F1
#
_cell.length_a   1.000
_cell.length_b   1.000
_cell.length_c   1.000
_cell.angle_alpha   90.00
_cell.angle_beta   90.00
_cell.angle_gamma   90.00
#
_symmetry.space_group_name_H-M   'P 1'
#
loop_
_entity.id
_entity.type
_entity.pdbx_description
1 polymer ?
#
loop_
_entity_poly.entity_id
_entity_poly.type
_entity_poly.pdbx_seq_one_letter_code
_entity_poly.pdbx_strand_id
1 'polypeptide(L)'
;MPRFCTTRLRADARTGRAAIGRLPVGFDALLWLALVLTSVSTAACGDGEPKPVPEPLPIPVTLTHEQRGLGVYPGDGPVITQTNKGAELDGAFKHLVIRRQLVDELILSREGVGAINDAKFPATVETLKAEIEAARSVESLVVVLDLMRLSDGSKANSPIPYLTTWDQNERDPDRFGFWRNEYREAVLEAVTTTATEQHPQYFVVGADMERFLTMEGGANDYANFVTLYREAYAAIKVASPSTKVGAGINWVRFQLDVVPTMTLLPYEYPEGVELTELAQVSCATLQGTEEEVALLQAACTQKAFAQYIEPLLHFLAPVQSPDPAAPPEEPVYVTTADIIGLAARPNQGDFNNTPALCPATFFDGLRDWSQDFPVVYYEVNWQISSAVGFGKQDEWLTTLIERNLGVQVEVLAWATLKDLLSNDCGKMTNDLGAPDYVCFSGLWKDSSAPKEVYETLMTDIVPE
;
A
#
# COMPACT_ATOMS: atom_id res chain seq x y z
N MET A 1 -39.54 41.96 -11.33
CA MET A 1 -40.29 41.47 -10.15
C MET A 1 -39.46 40.37 -9.49
N PRO A 2 -39.14 40.48 -8.19
CA PRO A 2 -38.11 39.68 -7.55
C PRO A 2 -38.62 38.38 -6.89
N ARG A 3 -37.63 37.56 -6.54
CA ARG A 3 -37.57 36.23 -5.90
C ARG A 3 -38.60 35.94 -4.80
N PHE A 4 -39.01 34.67 -4.71
CA PHE A 4 -39.46 34.03 -3.47
C PHE A 4 -38.75 32.69 -3.26
N CYS A 5 -37.96 32.63 -2.20
CA CYS A 5 -37.53 31.40 -1.52
C CYS A 5 -38.72 30.88 -0.69
N THR A 6 -38.95 29.57 -0.70
CA THR A 6 -39.86 28.91 0.25
C THR A 6 -39.07 27.98 1.15
N THR A 7 -38.77 28.48 2.34
CA THR A 7 -38.50 27.70 3.54
C THR A 7 -39.85 27.30 4.13
N ARG A 8 -40.05 26.01 4.43
CA ARG A 8 -41.09 25.52 5.34
C ARG A 8 -40.47 24.51 6.28
N LEU A 9 -40.52 24.81 7.58
CA LEU A 9 -40.86 23.82 8.60
C LEU A 9 -41.46 24.56 9.80
N ARG A 10 -42.63 24.08 10.22
CA ARG A 10 -43.48 24.63 11.28
C ARG A 10 -43.02 24.17 12.65
N ALA A 11 -43.31 25.04 13.61
CA ALA A 11 -43.22 24.92 15.07
C ALA A 11 -43.96 23.70 15.65
N ASP A 12 -43.58 23.24 16.85
CA ASP A 12 -44.25 23.70 18.08
C ASP A 12 -43.56 23.37 19.42
N ALA A 13 -43.71 24.33 20.34
CA ALA A 13 -43.82 24.31 21.81
C ALA A 13 -42.98 23.36 22.71
N ARG A 14 -42.24 23.94 23.68
CA ARG A 14 -42.69 24.17 25.07
C ARG A 14 -41.58 24.74 25.97
N THR A 15 -41.99 25.70 26.77
CA THR A 15 -41.26 26.41 27.83
C THR A 15 -40.91 25.51 29.03
N GLY A 16 -39.67 25.62 29.51
CA GLY A 16 -39.25 25.11 30.82
C GLY A 16 -38.00 25.83 31.32
N ARG A 17 -38.16 26.71 32.31
CA ARG A 17 -37.05 27.37 33.04
C ARG A 17 -36.20 26.31 33.75
N ALA A 18 -34.89 26.35 33.56
CA ALA A 18 -33.92 25.70 34.44
C ALA A 18 -33.04 26.78 35.09
N ALA A 19 -32.87 26.65 36.40
CA ALA A 19 -32.17 27.58 37.27
C ALA A 19 -30.66 27.57 37.04
N ILE A 20 -30.05 28.75 37.08
CA ILE A 20 -28.60 28.94 37.08
C ILE A 20 -28.11 28.65 38.51
N GLY A 21 -27.49 27.49 38.71
CA GLY A 21 -26.72 27.18 39.91
C GLY A 21 -25.32 27.79 39.82
N ARG A 22 -24.99 28.66 40.79
CA ARG A 22 -23.63 29.17 41.02
C ARG A 22 -22.77 28.07 41.62
N LEU A 23 -21.60 27.79 41.05
CA LEU A 23 -20.51 27.05 41.69
C LEU A 23 -19.46 28.03 42.22
N PRO A 24 -18.86 27.79 43.41
CA PRO A 24 -17.86 28.68 43.99
C PRO A 24 -16.49 28.40 43.37
N VAL A 25 -15.79 29.47 43.03
CA VAL A 25 -14.39 29.46 42.61
C VAL A 25 -13.53 29.31 43.88
N GLY A 26 -12.95 28.13 44.08
CA GLY A 26 -11.98 27.84 45.15
C GLY A 26 -10.56 28.12 44.68
N PHE A 27 -9.84 28.94 45.43
CA PHE A 27 -8.56 29.58 45.09
C PHE A 27 -7.32 28.73 45.50
N ASP A 28 -7.42 27.40 45.45
CA ASP A 28 -6.41 26.49 46.06
C ASP A 28 -5.51 25.72 45.06
N ALA A 29 -5.64 25.95 43.76
CA ALA A 29 -4.83 25.24 42.76
C ALA A 29 -3.42 25.85 42.52
N LEU A 30 -3.17 27.08 42.96
CA LEU A 30 -1.92 27.80 42.69
C LEU A 30 -0.81 27.56 43.72
N LEU A 31 -1.09 26.88 44.84
CA LEU A 31 -0.10 26.61 45.88
C LEU A 31 0.61 25.24 45.73
N TRP A 32 0.02 24.31 44.97
CA TRP A 32 0.61 22.98 44.73
C TRP A 32 1.63 22.97 43.59
N LEU A 33 1.58 23.95 42.67
CA LEU A 33 2.54 24.05 41.56
C LEU A 33 3.92 24.60 41.99
N ALA A 34 4.02 25.21 43.18
CA ALA A 34 5.27 25.80 43.68
C ALA A 34 6.13 24.83 44.50
N LEU A 35 5.60 23.66 44.91
CA LEU A 35 6.32 22.71 45.77
C LEU A 35 7.00 21.55 45.03
N VAL A 36 6.74 21.36 43.72
CA VAL A 36 7.32 20.25 42.93
C VAL A 36 8.59 20.67 42.16
N LEU A 37 8.93 21.96 42.11
CA LEU A 37 10.06 22.49 41.33
C LEU A 37 11.37 22.69 42.11
N THR A 38 11.54 22.13 43.32
CA THR A 38 12.76 22.36 44.14
C THR A 38 13.48 21.11 44.65
N SER A 39 13.33 19.95 44.01
CA SER A 39 14.04 18.75 44.48
C SER A 39 14.46 17.76 43.38
N VAL A 40 15.28 18.18 42.41
CA VAL A 40 16.27 17.29 41.77
C VAL A 40 17.50 18.11 41.38
N SER A 41 18.46 18.24 42.28
CA SER A 41 19.83 18.66 41.96
C SER A 41 20.78 18.02 42.96
N THR A 42 20.90 16.69 42.89
CA THR A 42 22.08 16.00 43.42
C THR A 42 22.82 15.41 42.23
N ALA A 43 23.92 16.07 41.86
CA ALA A 43 24.88 15.59 40.90
C ALA A 43 25.58 14.36 41.49
N ALA A 44 25.18 13.17 41.04
CA ALA A 44 26.01 11.99 41.15
C ALA A 44 27.00 12.02 39.97
N CYS A 45 28.28 12.23 40.28
CA CYS A 45 29.37 11.99 39.33
C CYS A 45 29.50 10.46 39.14
N GLY A 46 28.74 9.91 38.19
CA GLY A 46 28.90 8.54 37.72
C GLY A 46 29.97 8.50 36.63
N ASP A 47 30.90 7.55 36.76
CA ASP A 47 32.01 7.33 35.84
C ASP A 47 31.51 7.13 34.40
N GLY A 48 32.04 7.97 33.50
CA GLY A 48 31.75 8.10 32.07
C GLY A 48 31.02 6.95 31.39
N GLU A 49 29.71 7.09 31.24
CA GLU A 49 29.00 6.37 30.19
C GLU A 49 29.63 6.71 28.84
N PRO A 50 29.88 5.70 27.98
CA PRO A 50 30.35 5.94 26.63
C PRO A 50 29.36 6.89 25.97
N LYS A 51 29.88 8.02 25.44
CA LYS A 51 29.06 8.96 24.67
C LYS A 51 28.25 8.14 23.65
N PRO A 52 26.93 8.34 23.54
CA PRO A 52 26.14 7.66 22.54
C PRO A 52 26.85 7.82 21.21
N VAL A 53 27.15 6.69 20.57
CA VAL A 53 27.72 6.69 19.23
C VAL A 53 26.73 7.50 18.39
N PRO A 54 27.16 8.58 17.70
CA PRO A 54 26.25 9.35 16.88
C PRO A 54 25.57 8.39 15.91
N GLU A 55 24.23 8.43 15.89
CA GLU A 55 23.44 7.61 14.98
C GLU A 55 23.98 7.79 13.56
N PRO A 56 24.17 6.69 12.80
CA PRO A 56 24.62 6.80 11.42
C PRO A 56 23.68 7.74 10.68
N LEU A 57 24.25 8.69 9.93
CA LEU A 57 23.48 9.63 9.14
C LEU A 57 22.52 8.84 8.23
N PRO A 58 21.26 9.28 8.09
CA PRO A 58 20.28 8.59 7.26
C PRO A 58 20.85 8.42 5.85
N ILE A 59 20.75 7.20 5.31
CA ILE A 59 21.17 6.92 3.95
C ILE A 59 20.32 7.78 3.03
N PRO A 60 20.93 8.67 2.20
CA PRO A 60 20.17 9.45 1.25
C PRO A 60 19.42 8.49 0.31
N VAL A 61 18.12 8.69 0.11
CA VAL A 61 17.43 8.00 -0.99
C VAL A 61 17.91 8.65 -2.26
N THR A 62 18.84 7.99 -2.93
CA THR A 62 19.30 8.40 -4.25
C THR A 62 18.53 7.63 -5.30
N LEU A 63 17.63 8.26 -6.06
CA LEU A 63 16.98 7.59 -7.20
C LEU A 63 17.99 7.44 -8.34
N THR A 64 18.78 6.38 -8.26
CA THR A 64 19.78 6.02 -9.26
C THR A 64 19.16 5.17 -10.36
N HIS A 65 19.86 5.05 -11.49
CA HIS A 65 19.53 4.06 -12.52
C HIS A 65 19.25 2.66 -11.94
N GLU A 66 20.00 2.26 -10.92
CA GLU A 66 19.91 0.94 -10.29
C GLU A 66 18.60 0.67 -9.55
N GLN A 67 17.78 1.70 -9.31
CA GLN A 67 16.48 1.56 -8.64
C GLN A 67 15.31 1.83 -9.58
N ARG A 68 15.54 2.39 -10.77
CA ARG A 68 14.45 2.83 -11.65
C ARG A 68 13.74 1.64 -12.28
N GLY A 69 12.42 1.59 -12.07
CA GLY A 69 11.54 0.62 -12.69
C GLY A 69 10.52 1.26 -13.61
N LEU A 70 10.01 0.44 -14.54
CA LEU A 70 8.87 0.78 -15.37
C LEU A 70 7.79 -0.31 -15.24
N GLY A 71 6.59 0.10 -14.85
CA GLY A 71 5.41 -0.75 -14.91
C GLY A 71 4.90 -0.88 -16.34
N VAL A 72 4.51 -2.11 -16.68
CA VAL A 72 3.91 -2.47 -17.97
C VAL A 72 2.58 -3.13 -17.69
N TYR A 73 1.51 -2.53 -18.21
CA TYR A 73 0.18 -3.13 -18.14
C TYR A 73 -0.09 -3.96 -19.40
N PRO A 74 -0.99 -4.96 -19.31
CA PRO A 74 -1.47 -5.67 -20.49
C PRO A 74 -1.99 -4.68 -21.56
N GLY A 75 -1.30 -4.60 -22.70
CA GLY A 75 -1.60 -3.66 -23.78
C GLY A 75 -0.53 -2.60 -24.05
N ASP A 76 0.45 -2.43 -23.16
CA ASP A 76 1.60 -1.55 -23.36
C ASP A 76 2.67 -2.16 -24.30
N GLY A 77 2.69 -3.49 -24.47
CA GLY A 77 3.64 -4.20 -25.36
C GLY A 77 3.71 -3.65 -26.80
N PRO A 78 2.56 -3.45 -27.48
CA PRO A 78 2.53 -2.76 -28.77
C PRO A 78 3.11 -1.35 -28.75
N VAL A 79 2.98 -0.61 -27.63
CA VAL A 79 3.50 0.76 -27.51
C VAL A 79 5.03 0.76 -27.41
N ILE A 80 5.59 -0.15 -26.60
CA ILE A 80 7.05 -0.31 -26.47
C ILE A 80 7.67 -0.65 -27.82
N THR A 81 7.05 -1.56 -28.58
CA THR A 81 7.58 -2.04 -29.86
C THR A 81 7.36 -1.09 -31.05
N GLN A 82 6.28 -0.30 -31.05
CA GLN A 82 5.94 0.58 -32.17
C GLN A 82 6.57 1.97 -32.09
N THR A 83 7.04 2.38 -30.91
CA THR A 83 7.71 3.67 -30.78
C THR A 83 9.17 3.51 -31.19
N ASN A 84 9.71 4.44 -32.00
CA ASN A 84 11.16 4.57 -32.24
C ASN A 84 11.95 4.92 -30.96
N LYS A 85 11.30 4.85 -29.79
CA LYS A 85 11.81 5.15 -28.46
C LYS A 85 12.45 3.95 -27.78
N GLY A 86 12.47 2.77 -28.42
CA GLY A 86 13.21 1.62 -27.88
C GLY A 86 14.64 1.98 -27.50
N ALA A 87 15.31 2.86 -28.27
CA ALA A 87 16.65 3.36 -27.94
C ALA A 87 16.69 4.42 -26.83
N GLU A 88 15.59 5.15 -26.57
CA GLU A 88 15.47 6.09 -25.43
C GLU A 88 15.15 5.35 -24.13
N LEU A 89 14.49 4.19 -24.21
CA LEU A 89 14.18 3.32 -23.06
C LEU A 89 15.34 2.37 -22.73
N ASP A 90 16.17 2.06 -23.71
CA ASP A 90 17.37 1.22 -23.56
C ASP A 90 18.30 1.84 -22.50
N GLY A 91 18.43 1.16 -21.36
CA GLY A 91 19.23 1.62 -20.22
C GLY A 91 18.63 2.79 -19.42
N ALA A 92 17.36 3.14 -19.63
CA ALA A 92 16.66 4.12 -18.79
C ALA A 92 16.09 3.47 -17.52
N PHE A 93 15.70 2.20 -17.62
CA PHE A 93 15.07 1.42 -16.56
C PHE A 93 15.77 0.09 -16.39
N LYS A 94 16.30 -0.15 -15.19
CA LYS A 94 16.90 -1.43 -14.84
C LYS A 94 15.84 -2.50 -14.57
N HIS A 95 14.70 -2.08 -13.99
CA HIS A 95 13.64 -2.98 -13.57
C HIS A 95 12.41 -2.87 -14.48
N LEU A 96 11.82 -4.01 -14.82
CA LEU A 96 10.51 -4.09 -15.43
C LEU A 96 9.52 -4.68 -14.44
N VAL A 97 8.43 -3.96 -14.18
CA VAL A 97 7.35 -4.45 -13.33
C VAL A 97 6.20 -4.93 -14.18
N ILE A 98 5.85 -6.20 -14.01
CA ILE A 98 4.73 -6.83 -14.69
C ILE A 98 3.66 -7.14 -13.67
N ARG A 99 2.49 -6.51 -13.85
CA ARG A 99 1.31 -6.82 -13.05
C ARG A 99 0.48 -7.88 -13.75
N ARG A 100 0.38 -9.07 -13.16
CA ARG A 100 -0.36 -10.21 -13.69
C ARG A 100 -1.65 -10.39 -12.91
N GLN A 101 -2.79 -10.30 -13.58
CA GLN A 101 -4.08 -10.65 -13.00
C GLN A 101 -4.30 -12.16 -13.14
N LEU A 102 -4.30 -12.88 -12.01
CA LEU A 102 -4.37 -14.35 -12.04
C LEU A 102 -5.74 -14.88 -12.48
N VAL A 103 -6.81 -14.18 -12.10
CA VAL A 103 -8.17 -14.74 -12.20
C VAL A 103 -8.65 -14.84 -13.65
N ASP A 104 -8.12 -14.01 -14.53
CA ASP A 104 -8.44 -14.08 -15.96
C ASP A 104 -8.01 -15.40 -16.58
N GLU A 105 -6.94 -16.03 -16.09
CA GLU A 105 -6.46 -17.32 -16.60
C GLU A 105 -7.21 -18.53 -16.00
N LEU A 106 -7.59 -18.43 -14.72
CA LEU A 106 -8.24 -19.54 -14.00
C LEU A 106 -9.72 -19.71 -14.35
N ILE A 107 -10.44 -18.62 -14.57
CA ILE A 107 -11.85 -18.69 -14.97
C ILE A 107 -12.00 -19.21 -16.41
N LEU A 108 -11.02 -18.99 -17.27
CA LEU A 108 -11.04 -19.48 -18.65
C LEU A 108 -10.67 -20.96 -18.79
N SER A 109 -9.99 -21.55 -17.80
CA SER A 109 -9.43 -22.91 -17.93
C SER A 109 -10.35 -24.03 -17.41
N ARG A 110 -11.32 -23.75 -16.52
CA ARG A 110 -12.04 -24.84 -15.83
C ARG A 110 -13.39 -25.30 -16.39
N GLU A 111 -14.26 -24.47 -16.99
CA GLU A 111 -15.54 -24.99 -17.54
C GLU A 111 -16.10 -24.17 -18.73
N GLY A 112 -16.76 -24.84 -19.68
CA GLY A 112 -17.36 -24.25 -20.87
C GLY A 112 -18.51 -23.27 -20.57
N VAL A 113 -18.18 -21.99 -20.41
CA VAL A 113 -19.13 -20.88 -20.57
C VAL A 113 -19.23 -20.57 -22.07
N GLY A 114 -20.18 -21.22 -22.75
CA GLY A 114 -20.40 -21.13 -24.20
C GLY A 114 -20.75 -19.75 -24.79
N ALA A 115 -20.40 -18.65 -24.14
CA ALA A 115 -20.66 -17.28 -24.61
C ALA A 115 -19.59 -16.23 -24.21
N ILE A 116 -18.41 -16.64 -23.74
CA ILE A 116 -17.28 -15.70 -23.53
C ILE A 116 -16.09 -16.10 -24.40
N ASN A 117 -16.36 -16.50 -25.65
CA ASN A 117 -15.33 -16.79 -26.66
C ASN A 117 -14.91 -15.55 -27.47
N ASP A 118 -15.54 -14.39 -27.25
CA ASP A 118 -15.25 -13.17 -28.01
C ASP A 118 -14.58 -12.06 -27.19
N ALA A 119 -14.40 -12.23 -25.88
CA ALA A 119 -13.60 -11.33 -25.06
C ALA A 119 -12.11 -11.67 -25.20
N LYS A 120 -11.53 -11.30 -26.35
CA LYS A 120 -10.08 -11.27 -26.53
C LYS A 120 -9.46 -10.23 -25.61
N PHE A 121 -8.87 -10.64 -24.48
CA PHE A 121 -7.91 -9.84 -23.69
C PHE A 121 -7.02 -10.76 -22.83
N PRO A 122 -5.75 -10.35 -22.55
CA PRO A 122 -4.65 -10.70 -23.46
C PRO A 122 -3.42 -11.30 -22.74
N ALA A 123 -2.51 -11.81 -23.56
CA ALA A 123 -1.16 -12.28 -23.25
C ALA A 123 -1.06 -13.62 -22.52
N THR A 124 -0.79 -14.68 -23.29
CA THR A 124 -0.21 -15.92 -22.73
C THR A 124 1.17 -15.60 -22.15
N VAL A 125 1.72 -16.52 -21.33
CA VAL A 125 3.13 -16.47 -20.88
C VAL A 125 4.09 -16.12 -22.03
N GLU A 126 3.80 -16.59 -23.25
CA GLU A 126 4.56 -16.27 -24.46
C GLU A 126 4.46 -14.81 -24.92
N THR A 127 3.31 -14.15 -24.77
CA THR A 127 3.20 -12.72 -25.05
C THR A 127 3.92 -11.91 -23.98
N LEU A 128 3.82 -12.30 -22.71
CA LEU A 128 4.56 -11.65 -21.64
C LEU A 128 6.07 -11.79 -21.84
N LYS A 129 6.51 -13.00 -22.22
CA LYS A 129 7.89 -13.27 -22.61
C LYS A 129 8.30 -12.45 -23.81
N ALA A 130 7.45 -12.31 -24.83
CA ALA A 130 7.74 -11.45 -25.98
C ALA A 130 7.81 -9.96 -25.59
N GLU A 131 7.02 -9.51 -24.61
CA GLU A 131 7.09 -8.14 -24.06
C GLU A 131 8.39 -7.92 -23.26
N ILE A 132 8.79 -8.90 -22.43
CA ILE A 132 10.08 -8.90 -21.72
C ILE A 132 11.24 -8.91 -22.73
N GLU A 133 11.19 -9.79 -23.73
CA GLU A 133 12.21 -9.92 -24.77
C GLU A 133 12.26 -8.70 -25.70
N ALA A 134 11.16 -7.96 -25.85
CA ALA A 134 11.12 -6.69 -26.57
C ALA A 134 11.77 -5.55 -25.78
N ALA A 135 11.80 -5.63 -24.44
CA ALA A 135 12.38 -4.61 -23.59
C ALA A 135 13.93 -4.56 -23.62
N ARG A 136 14.60 -5.56 -24.22
CA ARG A 136 16.03 -5.73 -24.61
C ARG A 136 17.18 -5.13 -23.77
N SER A 137 16.90 -4.55 -22.61
CA SER A 137 17.87 -3.84 -21.75
C SER A 137 17.56 -3.95 -20.26
N VAL A 138 16.40 -4.54 -19.93
CA VAL A 138 15.98 -4.77 -18.55
C VAL A 138 16.86 -5.86 -17.94
N GLU A 139 17.50 -5.54 -16.83
CA GLU A 139 18.36 -6.48 -16.09
C GLU A 139 17.58 -7.29 -15.06
N SER A 140 16.46 -6.74 -14.58
CA SER A 140 15.68 -7.30 -13.49
C SER A 140 14.19 -7.32 -13.81
N LEU A 141 13.56 -8.46 -13.53
CA LEU A 141 12.11 -8.61 -13.57
C LEU A 141 11.50 -8.54 -12.16
N VAL A 142 10.42 -7.75 -12.02
CA VAL A 142 9.54 -7.71 -10.86
C VAL A 142 8.17 -8.23 -11.30
N VAL A 143 7.69 -9.29 -10.67
CA VAL A 143 6.34 -9.82 -10.92
C VAL A 143 5.43 -9.40 -9.78
N VAL A 144 4.29 -8.79 -10.11
CA VAL A 144 3.23 -8.46 -9.16
C VAL A 144 2.01 -9.31 -9.50
N LEU A 145 1.66 -10.23 -8.62
CA LEU A 145 0.45 -11.03 -8.78
C LEU A 145 -0.73 -10.27 -8.19
N ASP A 146 -1.61 -9.80 -9.06
CA ASP A 146 -2.86 -9.22 -8.67
C ASP A 146 -3.89 -10.32 -8.43
N LEU A 147 -4.23 -10.51 -7.15
CA LEU A 147 -5.19 -11.49 -6.68
C LEU A 147 -6.61 -10.89 -6.58
N MET A 148 -6.73 -9.57 -6.66
CA MET A 148 -8.02 -8.91 -6.77
C MET A 148 -8.46 -8.99 -8.23
N ARG A 149 -9.65 -9.51 -8.50
CA ARG A 149 -10.33 -9.21 -9.76
C ARG A 149 -11.35 -8.12 -9.48
N LEU A 150 -11.68 -7.35 -10.51
CA LEU A 150 -12.96 -7.48 -11.19
C LEU A 150 -13.10 -6.43 -12.30
N SER A 151 -12.94 -6.87 -13.54
CA SER A 151 -13.84 -6.42 -14.58
C SER A 151 -14.03 -7.58 -15.55
N ASP A 152 -15.27 -8.02 -15.73
CA ASP A 152 -15.63 -8.39 -17.08
C ASP A 152 -15.68 -7.05 -17.81
N GLY A 153 -14.73 -6.75 -18.71
CA GLY A 153 -14.71 -5.47 -19.45
C GLY A 153 -15.99 -5.14 -20.24
N SER A 154 -17.05 -5.94 -20.09
CA SER A 154 -18.34 -5.86 -20.72
C SER A 154 -19.43 -5.12 -19.91
N LYS A 155 -19.26 -4.91 -18.59
CA LYS A 155 -20.31 -4.24 -17.77
C LYS A 155 -19.75 -3.25 -16.76
N ALA A 156 -19.33 -2.08 -17.25
CA ALA A 156 -18.97 -0.90 -16.44
C ALA A 156 -20.05 -0.40 -15.45
N ASN A 157 -21.24 -1.00 -15.41
CA ASN A 157 -22.36 -0.62 -14.55
C ASN A 157 -22.94 -1.79 -13.72
N SER A 158 -22.36 -2.99 -13.76
CA SER A 158 -22.80 -4.07 -12.87
C SER A 158 -21.99 -3.98 -11.58
N PRO A 159 -22.60 -3.98 -10.37
CA PRO A 159 -21.84 -4.11 -9.13
C PRO A 159 -21.08 -5.41 -9.23
N ILE A 160 -19.77 -5.32 -9.38
CA ILE A 160 -18.99 -6.50 -9.71
C ILE A 160 -18.89 -7.31 -8.42
N PRO A 161 -19.36 -8.57 -8.40
CA PRO A 161 -19.34 -9.36 -7.18
C PRO A 161 -17.88 -9.66 -6.86
N TYR A 162 -17.30 -8.94 -5.88
CA TYR A 162 -15.99 -9.27 -5.29
C TYR A 162 -15.84 -10.78 -5.28
N LEU A 163 -14.77 -11.33 -5.88
CA LEU A 163 -14.60 -12.78 -5.90
C LEU A 163 -14.65 -13.33 -4.47
N THR A 164 -14.13 -12.53 -3.55
CA THR A 164 -14.27 -12.62 -2.10
C THR A 164 -15.48 -11.78 -1.63
N THR A 165 -16.71 -12.24 -1.85
CA THR A 165 -17.81 -11.63 -1.09
C THR A 165 -17.84 -12.23 0.31
N TRP A 166 -17.96 -11.33 1.27
CA TRP A 166 -18.17 -11.50 2.70
C TRP A 166 -19.34 -12.39 3.17
N ASP A 167 -20.29 -12.77 2.30
CA ASP A 167 -21.51 -13.43 2.78
C ASP A 167 -21.23 -14.84 3.31
N GLN A 168 -21.49 -15.04 4.61
CA GLN A 168 -21.47 -16.30 5.35
C GLN A 168 -22.44 -17.35 4.79
N ASN A 169 -23.22 -17.03 3.77
CA ASN A 169 -23.88 -18.03 2.95
C ASN A 169 -22.82 -18.78 2.12
N GLU A 170 -22.24 -19.82 2.72
CA GLU A 170 -21.38 -20.88 2.15
C GLU A 170 -21.93 -21.58 0.88
N ARG A 171 -22.98 -21.04 0.25
CA ARG A 171 -23.82 -21.70 -0.76
C ARG A 171 -23.79 -21.03 -2.13
N ASP A 172 -22.95 -20.03 -2.36
CA ASP A 172 -22.71 -19.55 -3.71
C ASP A 172 -21.46 -20.23 -4.29
N PRO A 173 -21.59 -21.43 -4.90
CA PRO A 173 -20.46 -22.17 -5.48
C PRO A 173 -19.73 -21.38 -6.58
N ASP A 174 -20.35 -20.30 -7.09
CA ASP A 174 -19.83 -19.47 -8.16
C ASP A 174 -18.86 -18.38 -7.64
N ARG A 175 -18.65 -18.26 -6.32
CA ARG A 175 -17.72 -17.27 -5.72
C ARG A 175 -16.36 -17.87 -5.37
N PHE A 176 -15.30 -17.09 -5.56
CA PHE A 176 -13.90 -17.51 -5.38
C PHE A 176 -13.26 -16.78 -4.19
N GLY A 177 -13.19 -17.44 -3.04
CA GLY A 177 -12.52 -16.92 -1.84
C GLY A 177 -11.12 -17.52 -1.63
N PHE A 178 -10.25 -16.82 -0.90
CA PHE A 178 -8.96 -17.36 -0.47
C PHE A 178 -9.07 -18.61 0.40
N TRP A 179 -10.24 -18.87 1.00
CA TRP A 179 -10.51 -20.07 1.79
C TRP A 179 -10.74 -21.33 0.92
N ARG A 180 -11.06 -21.18 -0.36
CA ARG A 180 -11.34 -22.31 -1.26
C ARG A 180 -10.05 -22.98 -1.71
N ASN A 181 -9.91 -24.27 -1.45
CA ASN A 181 -8.74 -25.05 -1.85
C ASN A 181 -8.48 -24.95 -3.35
N GLU A 182 -9.53 -24.96 -4.18
CA GLU A 182 -9.38 -24.89 -5.64
C GLU A 182 -8.71 -23.59 -6.11
N TYR A 183 -9.04 -22.47 -5.47
CA TYR A 183 -8.45 -21.18 -5.79
C TYR A 183 -7.01 -21.11 -5.27
N ARG A 184 -6.78 -21.58 -4.04
CA ARG A 184 -5.44 -21.62 -3.44
C ARG A 184 -4.49 -22.47 -4.26
N GLU A 185 -4.88 -23.69 -4.62
CA GLU A 185 -4.07 -24.59 -5.48
C GLU A 185 -3.70 -23.91 -6.79
N ALA A 186 -4.65 -23.22 -7.41
CA ALA A 186 -4.45 -22.53 -8.66
C ALA A 186 -3.51 -21.31 -8.55
N VAL A 187 -3.60 -20.55 -7.45
CA VAL A 187 -2.64 -19.49 -7.11
C VAL A 187 -1.24 -20.09 -6.92
N LEU A 188 -1.14 -21.17 -6.15
CA LEU A 188 0.13 -21.84 -5.85
C LEU A 188 0.78 -22.42 -7.12
N GLU A 189 0.00 -23.01 -8.01
CA GLU A 189 0.47 -23.48 -9.31
C GLU A 189 1.01 -22.33 -10.17
N ALA A 190 0.27 -21.20 -10.22
CA ALA A 190 0.67 -20.05 -11.01
C ALA A 190 1.94 -19.37 -10.49
N VAL A 191 2.07 -19.16 -9.17
CA VAL A 191 3.31 -18.59 -8.59
C VAL A 191 4.49 -19.54 -8.78
N THR A 192 4.29 -20.85 -8.61
CA THR A 192 5.36 -21.85 -8.77
C THR A 192 5.85 -21.90 -10.22
N THR A 193 4.92 -21.96 -11.18
CA THR A 193 5.25 -21.95 -12.62
C THR A 193 5.99 -20.68 -12.99
N THR A 194 5.47 -19.52 -12.58
CA THR A 194 6.11 -18.22 -12.87
C THR A 194 7.51 -18.13 -12.29
N ALA A 195 7.69 -18.53 -11.02
CA ALA A 195 8.99 -18.51 -10.36
C ALA A 195 9.98 -19.47 -11.04
N THR A 196 9.53 -20.66 -11.44
CA THR A 196 10.35 -21.67 -12.12
C THR A 196 10.78 -21.24 -13.51
N GLU A 197 9.87 -20.64 -14.29
CA GLU A 197 10.13 -20.33 -15.70
C GLU A 197 10.83 -18.99 -15.89
N GLN A 198 10.47 -17.98 -15.07
CA GLN A 198 10.90 -16.59 -15.27
C GLN A 198 12.01 -16.15 -14.32
N HIS A 199 12.23 -16.86 -13.21
CA HIS A 199 13.22 -16.52 -12.18
C HIS A 199 13.28 -15.02 -11.85
N PRO A 200 12.15 -14.37 -11.52
CA PRO A 200 12.14 -12.94 -11.30
C PRO A 200 13.04 -12.57 -10.12
N GLN A 201 13.65 -11.38 -10.16
CA GLN A 201 14.44 -10.88 -9.04
C GLN A 201 13.53 -10.57 -7.83
N TYR A 202 12.32 -10.07 -8.11
CA TYR A 202 11.32 -9.72 -7.11
C TYR A 202 9.95 -10.30 -7.45
N PHE A 203 9.22 -10.76 -6.44
CA PHE A 203 7.87 -11.28 -6.58
C PHE A 203 6.97 -10.70 -5.49
N VAL A 204 6.00 -9.89 -5.88
CA VAL A 204 4.97 -9.33 -5.01
C VAL A 204 3.70 -10.18 -5.13
N VAL A 205 3.26 -10.78 -4.03
CA VAL A 205 2.07 -11.64 -4.00
C VAL A 205 0.88 -10.85 -3.44
N GLY A 206 -0.14 -10.65 -4.28
CA GLY A 206 -1.34 -9.87 -3.94
C GLY A 206 -1.07 -8.37 -3.99
N ALA A 207 -1.57 -7.68 -5.01
CA ALA A 207 -1.55 -6.22 -5.08
C ALA A 207 -2.64 -5.60 -4.17
N ASP A 208 -2.25 -4.60 -3.38
CA ASP A 208 -3.16 -3.80 -2.54
C ASP A 208 -4.04 -4.63 -1.58
N MET A 209 -3.44 -5.58 -0.87
CA MET A 209 -4.19 -6.52 -0.03
C MET A 209 -4.75 -5.89 1.25
N GLU A 210 -4.28 -4.70 1.65
CA GLU A 210 -4.80 -3.98 2.81
C GLU A 210 -6.28 -3.60 2.70
N ARG A 211 -6.83 -3.58 1.48
CA ARG A 211 -8.24 -3.27 1.21
C ARG A 211 -9.23 -4.12 1.97
N PHE A 212 -8.89 -5.37 2.21
CA PHE A 212 -9.73 -6.27 2.99
C PHE A 212 -10.00 -5.74 4.40
N LEU A 213 -9.11 -4.89 4.93
CA LEU A 213 -9.24 -4.32 6.26
C LEU A 213 -10.26 -3.19 6.34
N THR A 214 -10.56 -2.53 5.23
CA THR A 214 -11.55 -1.44 5.16
C THR A 214 -12.93 -1.93 4.72
N MET A 215 -13.05 -3.21 4.33
CA MET A 215 -14.29 -3.83 3.90
C MET A 215 -15.02 -4.46 5.07
N GLU A 216 -16.37 -4.39 5.07
CA GLU A 216 -17.18 -5.08 6.07
C GLU A 216 -16.87 -6.58 6.07
N GLY A 217 -16.34 -7.06 7.20
CA GLY A 217 -15.84 -8.41 7.46
C GLY A 217 -14.75 -8.94 6.51
N GLY A 218 -14.07 -8.07 5.78
CA GLY A 218 -12.90 -8.46 5.00
C GLY A 218 -11.70 -8.89 5.85
N ALA A 219 -11.71 -8.64 7.17
CA ALA A 219 -10.67 -9.14 8.08
C ALA A 219 -10.45 -10.67 7.98
N ASN A 220 -11.51 -11.45 7.74
CA ASN A 220 -11.38 -12.90 7.53
C ASN A 220 -10.68 -13.22 6.21
N ASP A 221 -11.01 -12.50 5.14
CA ASP A 221 -10.34 -12.67 3.85
C ASP A 221 -8.87 -12.23 3.91
N TYR A 222 -8.57 -11.15 4.66
CA TYR A 222 -7.19 -10.77 4.93
C TYR A 222 -6.43 -11.87 5.67
N ALA A 223 -7.02 -12.48 6.70
CA ALA A 223 -6.40 -13.60 7.42
C ALA A 223 -6.18 -14.83 6.51
N ASN A 224 -7.13 -15.13 5.62
CA ASN A 224 -6.99 -16.18 4.62
C ASN A 224 -5.89 -15.84 3.60
N PHE A 225 -5.80 -14.58 3.18
CA PHE A 225 -4.72 -14.08 2.31
C PHE A 225 -3.36 -14.24 3.00
N VAL A 226 -3.21 -13.84 4.26
CA VAL A 226 -1.95 -14.02 5.02
C VAL A 226 -1.52 -15.50 5.02
N THR A 227 -2.47 -16.43 5.14
CA THR A 227 -2.18 -17.86 5.08
C THR A 227 -1.73 -18.30 3.68
N LEU A 228 -2.47 -17.90 2.64
CA LEU A 228 -2.12 -18.17 1.23
C LEU A 228 -0.76 -17.56 0.85
N TYR A 229 -0.47 -16.35 1.31
CA TYR A 229 0.79 -15.64 1.09
C TYR A 229 1.98 -16.47 1.59
N ARG A 230 1.88 -17.06 2.79
CA ARG A 230 2.96 -17.90 3.35
C ARG A 230 3.20 -19.16 2.52
N GLU A 231 2.14 -19.79 2.03
CA GLU A 231 2.25 -20.95 1.14
C GLU A 231 2.89 -20.56 -0.19
N ALA A 232 2.47 -19.41 -0.76
CA ALA A 232 3.04 -18.87 -1.98
C ALA A 232 4.53 -18.51 -1.80
N TYR A 233 4.89 -17.87 -0.69
CA TYR A 233 6.29 -17.59 -0.33
C TYR A 233 7.11 -18.87 -0.33
N ALA A 234 6.68 -19.89 0.44
CA ALA A 234 7.39 -21.16 0.52
C ALA A 234 7.53 -21.84 -0.86
N ALA A 235 6.46 -21.87 -1.66
CA ALA A 235 6.47 -22.43 -3.00
C ALA A 235 7.44 -21.69 -3.94
N ILE A 236 7.45 -20.35 -3.91
CA ILE A 236 8.37 -19.52 -4.69
C ILE A 236 9.81 -19.77 -4.24
N LYS A 237 10.11 -19.81 -2.94
CA LYS A 237 11.48 -20.06 -2.45
C LYS A 237 11.99 -21.45 -2.82
N VAL A 238 11.13 -22.45 -2.95
CA VAL A 238 11.51 -23.79 -3.47
C VAL A 238 11.81 -23.72 -4.97
N ALA A 239 10.96 -23.04 -5.75
CA ALA A 239 11.09 -22.95 -7.21
C ALA A 239 12.24 -22.04 -7.66
N SER A 240 12.45 -20.92 -6.96
CA SER A 240 13.44 -19.89 -7.27
C SER A 240 14.02 -19.29 -5.98
N PRO A 241 15.01 -19.94 -5.35
CA PRO A 241 15.51 -19.56 -4.02
C PRO A 241 16.07 -18.13 -3.92
N SER A 242 16.58 -17.58 -5.03
CA SER A 242 17.14 -16.23 -5.09
C SER A 242 16.09 -15.13 -5.29
N THR A 243 14.86 -15.47 -5.67
CA THR A 243 13.78 -14.49 -5.81
C THR A 243 13.44 -13.90 -4.45
N LYS A 244 13.41 -12.57 -4.36
CA LYS A 244 12.95 -11.85 -3.17
C LYS A 244 11.42 -11.73 -3.21
N VAL A 245 10.75 -12.12 -2.15
CA VAL A 245 9.27 -12.20 -2.12
C VAL A 245 8.70 -11.25 -1.08
N GLY A 246 7.59 -10.58 -1.39
CA GLY A 246 6.83 -9.74 -0.45
C GLY A 246 5.35 -9.72 -0.75
N ALA A 247 4.55 -9.22 0.18
CA ALA A 247 3.14 -8.92 -0.04
C ALA A 247 2.97 -7.50 -0.60
N GLY A 248 1.94 -7.27 -1.41
CA GLY A 248 1.66 -5.96 -1.99
C GLY A 248 0.65 -5.15 -1.17
N ILE A 249 1.03 -3.91 -0.85
CA ILE A 249 0.21 -2.96 -0.08
C ILE A 249 0.18 -1.61 -0.79
N ASN A 250 -0.99 -0.99 -0.94
CA ASN A 250 -1.04 0.43 -1.30
C ASN A 250 -0.81 1.29 -0.06
N TRP A 251 0.39 1.85 0.06
CA TRP A 251 0.81 2.61 1.24
C TRP A 251 -0.09 3.82 1.51
N VAL A 252 -0.47 4.54 0.44
CA VAL A 252 -1.30 5.73 0.57
C VAL A 252 -2.66 5.37 1.14
N ARG A 253 -3.26 4.29 0.62
CA ARG A 253 -4.52 3.76 1.12
C ARG A 253 -4.40 3.23 2.54
N PHE A 254 -3.33 2.51 2.84
CA PHE A 254 -3.09 2.01 4.18
C PHE A 254 -3.11 3.16 5.19
N GLN A 255 -2.38 4.24 4.91
CA GLN A 255 -2.32 5.42 5.78
C GLN A 255 -3.64 6.20 5.86
N LEU A 256 -4.39 6.33 4.76
CA LEU A 256 -5.59 7.16 4.70
C LEU A 256 -6.88 6.43 5.07
N ASP A 257 -6.95 5.12 4.83
CA ASP A 257 -8.18 4.35 4.98
C ASP A 257 -8.06 3.28 6.08
N VAL A 258 -6.90 2.61 6.22
CA VAL A 258 -6.73 1.54 7.21
C VAL A 258 -6.37 2.12 8.57
N VAL A 259 -5.30 2.92 8.66
CA VAL A 259 -4.82 3.50 9.92
C VAL A 259 -5.91 4.28 10.67
N PRO A 260 -6.73 5.14 10.04
CA PRO A 260 -7.76 5.90 10.76
C PRO A 260 -8.89 5.04 11.34
N THR A 261 -9.13 3.86 10.74
CA THR A 261 -10.13 2.91 11.27
C THR A 261 -9.65 2.17 12.50
N MET A 262 -8.36 2.29 12.84
CA MET A 262 -7.82 1.72 14.05
C MET A 262 -8.29 2.51 15.27
N THR A 263 -8.78 1.77 16.26
CA THR A 263 -9.02 2.30 17.60
C THR A 263 -7.80 1.98 18.44
N LEU A 264 -7.15 2.99 19.01
CA LEU A 264 -6.22 2.78 20.11
C LEU A 264 -7.06 2.33 21.32
N LEU A 265 -7.06 1.02 21.58
CA LEU A 265 -7.34 0.52 22.92
C LEU A 265 -6.28 1.12 23.87
N PRO A 266 -6.62 1.41 25.13
CA PRO A 266 -5.66 1.94 26.10
C PRO A 266 -4.43 1.03 26.11
N TYR A 267 -3.33 1.54 25.56
CA TYR A 267 -2.03 0.91 25.61
C TYR A 267 -1.50 1.22 27.01
N GLU A 268 -1.23 0.19 27.82
CA GLU A 268 -0.51 0.36 29.07
C GLU A 268 0.91 0.80 28.71
N TYR A 269 1.14 2.12 28.67
CA TYR A 269 2.48 2.66 28.54
C TYR A 269 3.32 2.21 29.74
N PRO A 270 4.63 1.93 29.55
CA PRO A 270 5.53 1.68 30.66
C PRO A 270 5.40 2.77 31.72
N GLU A 271 5.36 2.36 32.99
CA GLU A 271 5.07 3.21 34.15
C GLU A 271 5.80 4.55 34.09
N GLY A 272 5.04 5.66 34.10
CA GLY A 272 5.58 7.02 34.16
C GLY A 272 4.94 8.02 33.18
N VAL A 273 4.17 7.56 32.19
CA VAL A 273 3.38 8.43 31.32
C VAL A 273 1.90 8.30 31.70
N GLU A 274 1.44 9.13 32.64
CA GLU A 274 0.01 9.22 32.97
C GLU A 274 -0.77 9.92 31.85
N LEU A 275 -1.18 9.15 30.83
CA LEU A 275 -2.22 9.55 29.87
C LEU A 275 -3.60 9.20 30.44
N THR A 276 -3.95 9.76 31.59
CA THR A 276 -5.10 9.34 32.41
C THR A 276 -6.49 9.59 31.79
N GLU A 277 -6.61 10.12 30.56
CA GLU A 277 -7.91 10.37 29.93
C GLU A 277 -7.99 10.10 28.42
N LEU A 278 -7.17 9.21 27.86
CA LEU A 278 -7.42 8.73 26.49
C LEU A 278 -8.50 7.63 26.50
N ALA A 279 -9.76 8.05 26.61
CA ALA A 279 -10.89 7.24 26.16
C ALA A 279 -10.63 6.83 24.70
N GLN A 280 -10.80 5.53 24.35
CA GLN A 280 -10.69 4.95 22.99
C GLN A 280 -10.53 6.01 21.89
N VAL A 281 -9.29 6.46 21.64
CA VAL A 281 -9.08 7.48 20.62
C VAL A 281 -9.05 6.74 19.30
N SER A 282 -10.10 6.96 18.52
CA SER A 282 -10.07 6.62 17.10
C SER A 282 -9.06 7.51 16.42
N CYS A 283 -8.20 6.92 15.61
CA CYS A 283 -7.25 7.64 14.77
C CYS A 283 -7.96 8.55 13.74
N ALA A 284 -9.28 8.40 13.55
CA ALA A 284 -10.10 9.26 12.68
C ALA A 284 -10.50 10.61 13.32
N THR A 285 -10.39 10.77 14.64
CA THR A 285 -10.84 11.98 15.35
C THR A 285 -9.71 12.72 16.06
N LEU A 286 -8.50 12.67 15.50
CA LEU A 286 -7.34 13.35 16.08
C LEU A 286 -7.58 14.87 16.10
N GLN A 287 -7.57 15.44 17.30
CA GLN A 287 -7.61 16.87 17.56
C GLN A 287 -6.46 17.20 18.52
N GLY A 288 -5.78 18.31 18.29
CA GLY A 288 -4.63 18.72 19.10
C GLY A 288 -3.77 19.73 18.37
N THR A 289 -2.62 20.02 18.95
CA THR A 289 -1.53 20.68 18.23
C THR A 289 -1.02 19.80 17.09
N GLU A 290 -0.34 20.40 16.11
CA GLU A 290 0.27 19.67 14.99
C GLU A 290 1.21 18.55 15.46
N GLU A 291 1.96 18.81 16.53
CA GLU A 291 2.87 17.84 17.16
C GLU A 291 2.13 16.68 17.82
N GLU A 292 1.06 16.95 18.58
CA GLU A 292 0.23 15.90 19.20
C GLU A 292 -0.46 15.02 18.15
N VAL A 293 -0.98 15.62 17.07
CA VAL A 293 -1.60 14.89 15.96
C VAL A 293 -0.55 14.03 15.26
N ALA A 294 0.67 14.54 15.02
CA ALA A 294 1.75 13.78 14.42
C ALA A 294 2.16 12.58 15.29
N LEU A 295 2.30 12.77 16.61
CA LEU A 295 2.65 11.70 17.54
C LEU A 295 1.58 10.61 17.60
N LEU A 296 0.30 11.00 17.68
CA LEU A 296 -0.81 10.05 17.68
C LEU A 296 -0.93 9.30 16.35
N GLN A 297 -0.74 9.99 15.22
CA GLN A 297 -0.72 9.36 13.90
C GLN A 297 0.41 8.31 13.82
N ALA A 298 1.62 8.64 14.31
CA ALA A 298 2.74 7.70 14.35
C ALA A 298 2.40 6.45 15.19
N ALA A 299 1.82 6.62 16.37
CA ALA A 299 1.38 5.50 17.22
C ALA A 299 0.29 4.65 16.56
N CYS A 300 -0.68 5.28 15.90
CA CYS A 300 -1.73 4.60 15.13
C CYS A 300 -1.15 3.78 13.98
N THR A 301 -0.22 4.36 13.21
CA THR A 301 0.49 3.70 12.13
C THR A 301 1.29 2.49 12.63
N GLN A 302 2.03 2.65 13.73
CA GLN A 302 2.77 1.57 14.35
C GLN A 302 1.86 0.42 14.77
N LYS A 303 0.71 0.73 15.38
CA LYS A 303 -0.28 -0.28 15.77
C LYS A 303 -0.88 -1.00 14.57
N ALA A 304 -1.33 -0.26 13.56
CA ALA A 304 -1.88 -0.84 12.34
C ALA A 304 -0.88 -1.78 11.67
N PHE A 305 0.39 -1.38 11.65
CA PHE A 305 1.45 -2.20 11.09
C PHE A 305 1.67 -3.50 11.86
N ALA A 306 1.86 -3.41 13.18
CA ALA A 306 2.02 -4.59 14.03
C ALA A 306 0.83 -5.56 13.88
N GLN A 307 -0.37 -5.03 13.68
CA GLN A 307 -1.56 -5.86 13.54
C GLN A 307 -1.71 -6.51 12.17
N TYR A 308 -1.29 -5.85 11.09
CA TYR A 308 -1.61 -6.30 9.73
C TYR A 308 -0.41 -6.60 8.85
N ILE A 309 0.65 -5.81 8.95
CA ILE A 309 1.83 -6.01 8.12
C ILE A 309 2.81 -6.98 8.78
N GLU A 310 3.02 -6.89 10.10
CA GLU A 310 3.92 -7.81 10.82
C GLU A 310 3.56 -9.30 10.60
N PRO A 311 2.28 -9.73 10.57
CA PRO A 311 1.93 -11.11 10.23
C PRO A 311 2.31 -11.56 8.81
N LEU A 312 2.56 -10.64 7.88
CA LEU A 312 3.08 -10.91 6.54
C LEU A 312 4.62 -11.03 6.55
N LEU A 313 5.30 -10.24 7.39
CA LEU A 313 6.75 -10.23 7.50
C LEU A 313 7.29 -11.36 8.35
N HIS A 314 6.57 -11.68 9.43
CA HIS A 314 6.96 -12.67 10.43
C HIS A 314 5.80 -13.62 10.72
N PHE A 315 6.15 -14.88 10.98
CA PHE A 315 5.23 -15.84 11.53
C PHE A 315 5.86 -16.60 12.70
N LEU A 316 5.06 -16.82 13.74
CA LEU A 316 5.40 -17.71 14.83
C LEU A 316 5.22 -19.16 14.37
N ALA A 317 6.29 -19.78 13.91
CA ALA A 317 6.26 -21.21 13.61
C ALA A 317 6.23 -21.99 14.93
N PRO A 318 5.24 -22.88 15.14
CA PRO A 318 5.29 -23.79 16.28
C PRO A 318 6.51 -24.68 16.12
N VAL A 319 7.45 -24.61 17.06
CA VAL A 319 8.58 -25.52 17.08
C VAL A 319 8.05 -26.87 17.54
N GLN A 320 7.90 -27.81 16.60
CA GLN A 320 7.60 -29.19 16.97
C GLN A 320 8.84 -29.78 17.60
N SER A 321 8.87 -29.85 18.93
CA SER A 321 9.89 -30.61 19.64
C SER A 321 9.87 -32.05 19.13
N PRO A 322 11.03 -32.61 18.74
CA PRO A 322 11.13 -34.02 18.36
C PRO A 322 10.85 -34.96 19.56
N ASP A 323 10.92 -34.45 20.79
CA ASP A 323 10.52 -35.15 22.00
C ASP A 323 9.16 -34.62 22.50
N PRO A 324 8.07 -35.41 22.44
CA PRO A 324 6.76 -35.00 22.95
C PRO A 324 6.72 -34.81 24.48
N ALA A 325 7.76 -35.22 25.20
CA ALA A 325 7.91 -34.99 26.64
C ALA A 325 8.72 -33.73 26.99
N ALA A 326 9.40 -33.11 26.02
CA ALA A 326 10.08 -31.84 26.26
C ALA A 326 9.04 -30.72 26.47
N PRO A 327 9.33 -29.75 27.35
CA PRO A 327 8.49 -28.56 27.46
C PRO A 327 8.40 -27.88 26.08
N PRO A 328 7.24 -27.26 25.75
CA PRO A 328 7.10 -26.57 24.47
C PRO A 328 8.21 -25.53 24.35
N GLU A 329 9.02 -25.65 23.31
CA GLU A 329 10.04 -24.66 23.00
C GLU A 329 9.35 -23.34 22.63
N GLU A 330 9.99 -22.22 22.96
CA GLU A 330 9.49 -20.90 22.58
C GLU A 330 9.30 -20.85 21.05
N PRO A 331 8.16 -20.33 20.57
CA PRO A 331 7.92 -20.29 19.14
C PRO A 331 8.98 -19.43 18.45
N VAL A 332 9.54 -19.94 17.36
CA VAL A 332 10.57 -19.23 16.59
C VAL A 332 9.88 -18.36 15.56
N TYR A 333 10.22 -17.08 15.55
CA TYR A 333 9.82 -16.17 14.49
C TYR A 333 10.55 -16.58 13.19
N VAL A 334 9.77 -17.03 12.22
CA VAL A 334 10.25 -17.30 10.87
C VAL A 334 9.87 -16.11 10.01
N THR A 335 10.88 -15.51 9.38
CA THR A 335 10.68 -14.44 8.41
C THR A 335 10.03 -15.02 7.15
N THR A 336 8.91 -14.43 6.74
CA THR A 336 8.10 -14.84 5.57
C THR A 336 8.08 -13.79 4.46
N ALA A 337 9.04 -12.86 4.47
CA ALA A 337 9.23 -11.87 3.43
C ALA A 337 10.71 -11.56 3.25
N ASP A 338 11.12 -11.23 2.04
CA ASP A 338 12.44 -10.68 1.73
C ASP A 338 12.36 -9.17 1.44
N ILE A 339 11.17 -8.65 1.12
CA ILE A 339 10.89 -7.25 0.74
C ILE A 339 9.52 -6.79 1.27
N ILE A 340 9.32 -5.47 1.35
CA ILE A 340 8.00 -4.84 1.46
C ILE A 340 7.58 -4.35 0.07
N GLY A 341 6.54 -4.95 -0.51
CA GLY A 341 5.99 -4.54 -1.81
C GLY A 341 4.97 -3.41 -1.64
N LEU A 342 5.24 -2.23 -2.22
CA LEU A 342 4.37 -1.07 -2.09
C LEU A 342 3.86 -0.52 -3.43
N ALA A 343 2.59 -0.14 -3.45
CA ALA A 343 2.08 0.89 -4.34
C ALA A 343 2.05 2.24 -3.60
N ALA A 344 2.47 3.32 -4.27
CA ALA A 344 2.37 4.69 -3.80
C ALA A 344 1.48 5.48 -4.76
N ARG A 345 0.17 5.24 -4.63
CA ARG A 345 -0.83 5.68 -5.61
C ARG A 345 -2.03 6.36 -4.94
N PRO A 346 -1.96 7.69 -4.74
CA PRO A 346 -3.09 8.45 -4.22
C PRO A 346 -4.26 8.45 -5.21
N ASN A 347 -5.48 8.38 -4.66
CA ASN A 347 -6.70 8.56 -5.43
C ASN A 347 -6.90 10.04 -5.80
N GLN A 348 -7.73 10.29 -6.81
CA GLN A 348 -8.16 11.65 -7.12
C GLN A 348 -8.95 12.25 -5.94
N GLY A 349 -8.34 13.22 -5.25
CA GLY A 349 -8.94 13.92 -4.11
C GLY A 349 -8.12 13.81 -2.84
N ASP A 350 -7.28 12.77 -2.73
CA ASP A 350 -6.33 12.61 -1.64
C ASP A 350 -5.42 13.84 -1.56
N PHE A 351 -5.07 14.24 -0.35
CA PHE A 351 -4.28 15.45 -0.07
C PHE A 351 -4.86 16.71 -0.72
N ASN A 352 -6.19 16.81 -0.82
CA ASN A 352 -6.89 17.88 -1.56
C ASN A 352 -6.37 18.04 -3.00
N ASN A 353 -5.99 16.93 -3.63
CA ASN A 353 -5.38 16.87 -4.95
C ASN A 353 -4.12 17.76 -5.07
N THR A 354 -3.33 17.88 -3.99
CA THR A 354 -2.09 18.67 -3.94
C THR A 354 -0.99 17.83 -3.29
N PRO A 355 -0.03 17.29 -4.07
CA PRO A 355 1.02 16.41 -3.54
C PRO A 355 1.79 17.00 -2.35
N ALA A 356 2.11 18.29 -2.35
CA ALA A 356 2.79 18.96 -1.25
C ALA A 356 2.03 18.94 0.09
N LEU A 357 0.71 18.65 0.09
CA LEU A 357 -0.06 18.46 1.31
C LEU A 357 0.08 17.05 1.91
N CYS A 358 0.87 16.17 1.29
CA CYS A 358 1.29 14.92 1.92
C CYS A 358 2.12 15.23 3.18
N PRO A 359 1.70 14.78 4.38
CA PRO A 359 2.39 15.10 5.62
C PRO A 359 3.87 14.68 5.60
N ALA A 360 4.73 15.47 6.26
CA ALA A 360 6.16 15.15 6.36
C ALA A 360 6.42 13.77 6.99
N THR A 361 5.56 13.38 7.93
CA THR A 361 5.65 12.14 8.71
C THR A 361 4.98 10.93 8.03
N PHE A 362 4.43 11.11 6.82
CA PHE A 362 3.61 10.09 6.14
C PHE A 362 4.33 8.76 5.88
N PHE A 363 5.67 8.80 5.83
CA PHE A 363 6.52 7.63 5.59
C PHE A 363 7.43 7.28 6.79
N ASP A 364 7.29 7.95 7.93
CA ASP A 364 8.17 7.72 9.08
C ASP A 364 8.07 6.28 9.59
N GLY A 365 6.86 5.73 9.70
CA GLY A 365 6.68 4.32 10.08
C GLY A 365 7.36 3.37 9.09
N LEU A 366 7.28 3.66 7.78
CA LEU A 366 7.93 2.84 6.75
C LEU A 366 9.46 2.86 6.89
N ARG A 367 10.05 4.00 7.29
CA ARG A 367 11.49 4.14 7.50
C ARG A 367 12.02 3.14 8.50
N ASP A 368 11.36 3.04 9.66
CA ASP A 368 11.77 2.15 10.74
C ASP A 368 11.74 0.69 10.28
N TRP A 369 10.70 0.27 9.56
CA TRP A 369 10.57 -1.12 9.11
C TRP A 369 11.48 -1.47 7.93
N SER A 370 11.81 -0.48 7.11
CA SER A 370 12.71 -0.68 5.98
C SER A 370 14.15 -0.98 6.40
N GLN A 371 14.48 -0.86 7.70
CA GLN A 371 15.77 -1.27 8.23
C GLN A 371 16.00 -2.78 8.08
N ASP A 372 14.95 -3.58 8.24
CA ASP A 372 15.01 -5.05 8.15
C ASP A 372 14.60 -5.57 6.77
N PHE A 373 13.72 -4.84 6.07
CA PHE A 373 13.17 -5.27 4.79
C PHE A 373 13.27 -4.18 3.72
N PRO A 374 14.03 -4.38 2.63
CA PRO A 374 14.05 -3.42 1.54
C PRO A 374 12.67 -3.22 0.93
N VAL A 375 12.41 -2.00 0.45
CA VAL A 375 11.15 -1.58 -0.16
C VAL A 375 11.23 -1.69 -1.67
N VAL A 376 10.20 -2.30 -2.27
CA VAL A 376 9.98 -2.35 -3.71
C VAL A 376 8.68 -1.60 -3.99
N TYR A 377 8.80 -0.37 -4.48
CA TYR A 377 7.67 0.37 -5.03
C TYR A 377 7.33 -0.20 -6.41
N TYR A 378 6.42 -1.17 -6.44
CA TYR A 378 6.00 -1.81 -7.69
C TYR A 378 5.08 -0.92 -8.53
N GLU A 379 4.46 0.09 -7.93
CA GLU A 379 3.60 1.03 -8.64
C GLU A 379 3.61 2.42 -7.98
N VAL A 380 4.24 3.40 -8.62
CA VAL A 380 4.15 4.82 -8.28
C VAL A 380 3.35 5.54 -9.35
N ASN A 381 2.34 6.30 -8.94
CA ASN A 381 1.59 7.17 -9.84
C ASN A 381 0.81 8.21 -9.04
N TRP A 382 0.47 9.32 -9.68
CA TRP A 382 -0.51 10.28 -9.20
C TRP A 382 -1.66 10.36 -10.21
N GLN A 383 -2.86 9.94 -9.79
CA GLN A 383 -4.02 9.89 -10.67
C GLN A 383 -4.44 11.30 -11.11
N ILE A 384 -4.45 11.55 -12.42
CA ILE A 384 -4.97 12.79 -13.00
C ILE A 384 -5.96 12.48 -14.12
N SER A 385 -7.02 13.27 -14.19
CA SER A 385 -8.09 13.14 -15.17
C SER A 385 -7.95 14.11 -16.36
N SER A 386 -6.90 14.94 -16.38
CA SER A 386 -6.62 15.84 -17.49
C SER A 386 -5.16 16.25 -17.55
N ALA A 387 -4.72 16.74 -18.72
CA ALA A 387 -3.38 17.27 -18.96
C ALA A 387 -3.00 18.45 -18.04
N VAL A 388 -3.98 19.18 -17.47
CA VAL A 388 -3.71 20.26 -16.50
C VAL A 388 -3.06 19.70 -15.22
N GLY A 389 -3.22 18.40 -14.94
CA GLY A 389 -2.65 17.73 -13.78
C GLY A 389 -1.21 17.23 -13.96
N PHE A 390 -0.58 17.36 -15.14
CA PHE A 390 0.75 16.75 -15.38
C PHE A 390 1.81 17.18 -14.35
N GLY A 391 1.84 18.46 -13.97
CA GLY A 391 2.78 18.94 -12.95
C GLY A 391 2.58 18.31 -11.57
N LYS A 392 1.40 17.75 -11.26
CA LYS A 392 1.16 17.04 -9.99
C LYS A 392 1.84 15.68 -9.94
N GLN A 393 2.07 15.05 -11.09
CA GLN A 393 2.78 13.76 -11.14
C GLN A 393 4.25 13.97 -10.80
N ASP A 394 4.83 15.05 -11.32
CA ASP A 394 6.18 15.49 -11.03
C ASP A 394 6.36 15.90 -9.55
N GLU A 395 5.45 16.75 -9.05
CA GLU A 395 5.42 17.17 -7.66
C GLU A 395 5.24 15.97 -6.70
N TRP A 396 4.41 14.98 -7.07
CA TRP A 396 4.25 13.75 -6.29
C TRP A 396 5.51 12.90 -6.27
N LEU A 397 6.17 12.68 -7.40
CA LEU A 397 7.41 11.91 -7.44
C LEU A 397 8.49 12.58 -6.59
N THR A 398 8.63 13.90 -6.70
CA THR A 398 9.55 14.70 -5.88
C THR A 398 9.24 14.55 -4.39
N THR A 399 7.97 14.75 -4.02
CA THR A 399 7.50 14.58 -2.64
C THR A 399 7.77 13.17 -2.13
N LEU A 400 7.48 12.14 -2.93
CA LEU A 400 7.71 10.75 -2.55
C LEU A 400 9.20 10.50 -2.25
N ILE A 401 10.11 10.99 -3.09
CA ILE A 401 11.56 10.82 -2.91
C ILE A 401 12.03 11.55 -1.65
N GLU A 402 11.61 12.81 -1.45
CA GLU A 402 11.96 13.59 -0.27
C GLU A 402 11.44 12.96 1.04
N ARG A 403 10.24 12.41 1.02
CA ARG A 403 9.63 11.80 2.22
C ARG A 403 10.18 10.42 2.54
N ASN A 404 10.76 9.74 1.55
CA ASN A 404 11.39 8.43 1.73
C ASN A 404 12.84 8.48 2.19
N LEU A 405 13.42 9.65 2.48
CA LEU A 405 14.79 9.71 3.03
C LEU A 405 14.98 8.72 4.19
N GLY A 406 16.04 7.91 4.15
CA GLY A 406 16.31 6.85 5.11
C GLY A 406 15.57 5.52 4.87
N VAL A 407 14.65 5.44 3.90
CA VAL A 407 13.99 4.19 3.51
C VAL A 407 14.90 3.41 2.55
N GLN A 408 15.10 2.11 2.80
CA GLN A 408 15.89 1.24 1.92
C GLN A 408 15.11 0.85 0.66
N VAL A 409 15.01 1.75 -0.31
CA VAL A 409 14.34 1.49 -1.58
C VAL A 409 15.27 0.71 -2.52
N GLU A 410 14.84 -0.46 -3.01
CA GLU A 410 15.56 -1.22 -4.04
C GLU A 410 14.97 -0.98 -5.43
N VAL A 411 13.66 -0.75 -5.53
CA VAL A 411 12.99 -0.49 -6.81
C VAL A 411 11.95 0.61 -6.62
N LEU A 412 11.93 1.56 -7.56
CA LEU A 412 10.88 2.56 -7.72
C LEU A 412 10.37 2.53 -9.16
N ALA A 413 9.22 1.90 -9.34
CA ALA A 413 8.60 1.73 -10.64
C ALA A 413 7.45 2.71 -10.88
N TRP A 414 7.52 3.47 -11.96
CA TRP A 414 6.39 4.28 -12.40
C TRP A 414 5.33 3.40 -13.09
N ALA A 415 4.05 3.63 -12.81
CA ALA A 415 2.97 2.71 -13.16
C ALA A 415 2.89 2.35 -14.66
N THR A 416 2.82 3.33 -15.56
CA THR A 416 2.66 3.06 -17.00
C THR A 416 3.67 3.85 -17.84
N LEU A 417 4.02 3.29 -19.00
CA LEU A 417 4.86 4.00 -19.96
C LEU A 417 4.11 5.17 -20.60
N LYS A 418 2.89 4.96 -21.07
CA LYS A 418 2.17 5.92 -21.92
C LYS A 418 0.78 6.21 -21.39
N ASP A 419 0.34 7.44 -21.64
CA ASP A 419 -1.06 7.84 -21.48
C ASP A 419 -1.95 6.98 -22.36
N LEU A 420 -3.06 6.53 -21.79
CA LEU A 420 -4.11 5.86 -22.53
C LEU A 420 -4.89 6.88 -23.35
N LEU A 421 -5.36 6.45 -24.52
CA LEU A 421 -6.21 7.29 -25.37
C LEU A 421 -7.53 7.60 -24.65
N SER A 422 -8.11 8.77 -24.95
CA SER A 422 -9.32 9.28 -24.26
C SER A 422 -10.55 8.35 -24.33
N ASN A 423 -10.59 7.45 -25.31
CA ASN A 423 -11.63 6.43 -25.48
C ASN A 423 -11.35 5.13 -24.68
N ASP A 424 -10.13 4.94 -24.19
CA ASP A 424 -9.68 3.80 -23.38
C ASP A 424 -9.55 4.16 -21.89
N CYS A 425 -9.55 5.46 -21.59
CA CYS A 425 -9.59 6.15 -20.30
C CYS A 425 -10.55 5.67 -19.20
N GLY A 426 -11.40 4.68 -19.43
CA GLY A 426 -12.27 4.08 -18.42
C GLY A 426 -12.47 2.58 -18.63
N LYS A 427 -11.65 1.98 -19.49
CA LYS A 427 -11.60 0.53 -19.71
C LYS A 427 -10.70 -0.16 -18.69
N MET A 428 -9.76 0.57 -18.12
CA MET A 428 -9.14 0.13 -16.88
C MET A 428 -10.18 0.33 -15.80
N THR A 429 -10.51 -0.73 -15.08
CA THR A 429 -11.22 -0.58 -13.82
C THR A 429 -10.21 -0.25 -12.76
N ASN A 430 -10.55 0.71 -11.92
CA ASN A 430 -9.90 0.87 -10.65
C ASN A 430 -10.10 -0.43 -9.90
N ASP A 431 -9.33 -0.56 -8.86
CA ASP A 431 -9.25 -1.81 -8.14
C ASP A 431 -10.53 -2.08 -7.28
N LEU A 432 -11.59 -1.27 -7.41
CA LEU A 432 -12.96 -1.51 -6.90
C LEU A 432 -13.94 -1.89 -8.02
N GLY A 433 -13.44 -2.12 -9.24
CA GLY A 433 -14.27 -2.42 -10.41
C GLY A 433 -14.96 -1.20 -11.03
N ALA A 434 -14.82 -0.01 -10.46
CA ALA A 434 -15.29 1.21 -11.11
C ALA A 434 -14.27 1.63 -12.18
N PRO A 435 -14.62 2.37 -13.23
CA PRO A 435 -13.62 2.87 -14.19
C PRO A 435 -12.48 3.62 -13.48
N ASP A 436 -11.23 3.18 -13.65
CA ASP A 436 -10.05 3.95 -13.28
C ASP A 436 -9.78 4.94 -14.41
N TYR A 437 -9.87 6.23 -14.09
CA TYR A 437 -9.52 7.29 -15.02
C TYR A 437 -8.01 7.53 -15.03
N VAL A 438 -7.24 6.46 -15.26
CA VAL A 438 -5.75 6.44 -15.29
C VAL A 438 -5.23 6.92 -16.65
N CYS A 439 -6.09 7.53 -17.46
CA CYS A 439 -5.84 8.18 -18.75
C CYS A 439 -4.45 8.76 -18.92
N PHE A 440 -4.04 9.54 -17.93
CA PHE A 440 -2.93 10.45 -18.03
C PHE A 440 -1.79 10.04 -17.09
N SER A 441 -1.68 8.75 -16.79
CA SER A 441 -0.71 8.22 -15.81
C SER A 441 0.62 7.80 -16.41
N GLY A 442 0.81 7.93 -17.73
CA GLY A 442 2.05 7.55 -18.38
C GLY A 442 3.18 8.54 -18.15
N LEU A 443 4.42 8.07 -18.31
CA LEU A 443 5.59 8.94 -18.45
C LEU A 443 5.60 9.72 -19.78
N TRP A 444 4.91 9.19 -20.80
CA TRP A 444 4.73 9.84 -22.09
C TRP A 444 3.26 10.17 -22.37
N LYS A 445 3.04 11.29 -23.04
CA LYS A 445 1.73 11.67 -23.57
C LYS A 445 1.32 10.72 -24.70
N ASP A 446 0.04 10.73 -25.06
CA ASP A 446 -0.50 10.02 -26.22
C ASP A 446 0.24 10.35 -27.54
N SER A 447 0.62 11.62 -27.69
CA SER A 447 1.47 12.19 -28.75
C SER A 447 2.92 11.70 -28.75
N SER A 448 3.31 10.86 -27.79
CA SER A 448 4.68 10.35 -27.58
C SER A 448 5.70 11.41 -27.15
N ALA A 449 5.26 12.59 -26.73
CA ALA A 449 6.13 13.55 -26.04
C ALA A 449 6.33 13.13 -24.57
N PRO A 450 7.55 13.17 -24.02
CA PRO A 450 7.77 12.92 -22.59
C PRO A 450 7.05 13.96 -21.73
N LYS A 451 6.79 13.62 -20.48
CA LYS A 451 6.29 14.53 -19.45
C LYS A 451 7.41 14.95 -18.49
N GLU A 452 7.16 16.01 -17.73
CA GLU A 452 8.07 16.52 -16.70
C GLU A 452 8.45 15.42 -15.69
N VAL A 453 7.48 14.60 -15.26
CA VAL A 453 7.74 13.48 -14.34
C VAL A 453 8.76 12.46 -14.87
N TYR A 454 8.88 12.29 -16.20
CA TYR A 454 9.93 11.46 -16.79
C TYR A 454 11.31 12.10 -16.59
N GLU A 455 11.44 13.40 -16.81
CA GLU A 455 12.71 14.12 -16.64
C GLU A 455 13.18 14.04 -15.18
N THR A 456 12.26 14.20 -14.22
CA THR A 456 12.54 14.03 -12.79
C THR A 456 12.94 12.60 -12.45
N LEU A 457 12.22 11.61 -12.99
CA LEU A 457 12.57 10.20 -12.78
C LEU A 457 13.96 9.84 -13.34
N MET A 458 14.38 10.50 -14.43
CA MET A 458 15.69 10.27 -15.08
C MET A 458 16.84 11.06 -14.43
N THR A 459 16.54 12.03 -13.59
CA THR A 459 17.55 12.82 -12.88
C THR A 459 18.06 12.02 -11.69
N ASP A 460 19.37 11.81 -11.59
CA ASP A 460 19.98 11.26 -10.38
C ASP A 460 19.77 12.27 -9.24
N ILE A 461 18.77 12.01 -8.41
CA ILE A 461 18.52 12.81 -7.22
C ILE A 461 19.46 12.29 -6.15
N VAL A 462 20.49 13.06 -5.83
CA VAL A 462 21.35 12.82 -4.67
C VAL A 462 21.00 13.88 -3.64
N PRO A 463 20.38 13.53 -2.51
CA PRO A 463 20.10 14.49 -1.45
C PRO A 463 21.41 15.17 -1.01
N GLU A 464 21.41 16.51 -0.95
CA GLU A 464 22.56 17.33 -0.55
C GLU A 464 22.97 17.15 0.92
#